data_AF-A0A9E4I2E8-F1
#
_entry.id   AF-A0A9E4I2E8-F1
#
_cell.length_a   1.000
_cell.length_b   1.000
_cell.length_c   1.000
_cell.angle_alpha   90.00
_cell.angle_beta   90.00
_cell.angle_gamma   90.00
#
_symmetry.space_group_name_H-M   'P 1'
#
loop_
_entity.id
_entity.type
_entity.pdbx_description
1 polymer ?
#
loop_
_entity_poly.entity_id
_entity_poly.type
_entity_poly.pdbx_seq_one_letter_code
_entity_poly.pdbx_strand_id
1 'polypeptide(L)'
;MTDDNDTRLQRLRYRAARRGSRELDLLLGRYAEYALESMNENELEEFGAFLRCPNPLIQAWIVNGDDAAAGEFRELVRRIRMFHAH
;
A
#
# COMPACT_ATOMS: atom_id res chain seq x y z
N MET A 1 24.79 0.91 -9.20
CA MET A 1 24.28 1.35 -7.88
C MET A 1 22.78 1.03 -7.86
N THR A 2 22.44 -0.25 -7.90
CA THR A 2 21.07 -0.77 -8.14
C THR A 2 20.49 -1.44 -6.88
N ASP A 3 21.28 -1.49 -5.82
CA ASP A 3 20.99 -2.21 -4.56
C ASP A 3 19.99 -1.47 -3.66
N ASP A 4 20.01 -0.13 -3.70
CA ASP A 4 19.18 0.70 -2.80
C ASP A 4 17.68 0.61 -3.14
N ASN A 5 17.34 0.66 -4.44
CA ASN A 5 15.95 0.56 -4.87
C ASN A 5 15.37 -0.84 -4.65
N ASP A 6 16.10 -1.90 -4.99
CA ASP A 6 15.62 -3.27 -4.77
C ASP A 6 15.38 -3.56 -3.27
N THR A 7 16.34 -3.15 -2.43
CA THR A 7 16.22 -3.24 -0.97
C THR A 7 15.00 -2.47 -0.45
N ARG A 8 14.73 -1.28 -1.00
CA ARG A 8 13.58 -0.45 -0.60
C ARG A 8 12.25 -1.07 -1.00
N LEU A 9 12.15 -1.60 -2.23
CA LEU A 9 10.97 -2.32 -2.71
C LEU A 9 10.68 -3.54 -1.83
N GLN A 10 11.71 -4.32 -1.51
CA GLN A 10 11.55 -5.50 -0.66
C GLN A 10 11.10 -5.15 0.76
N ARG A 11 11.61 -4.05 1.34
CA ARG A 11 11.15 -3.54 2.65
C ARG A 11 9.68 -3.12 2.62
N LEU A 12 9.23 -2.44 1.55
CA LEU A 12 7.84 -2.02 1.40
C LEU A 12 6.90 -3.22 1.22
N ARG A 13 7.27 -4.19 0.36
CA ARG A 13 6.54 -5.46 0.19
C ARG A 13 6.37 -6.19 1.52
N TYR A 14 7.47 -6.34 2.26
CA TYR A 14 7.44 -7.00 3.56
C TYR A 14 6.51 -6.30 4.55
N ARG A 15 6.57 -4.97 4.64
CA ARG A 15 5.69 -4.19 5.52
C ARG A 15 4.22 -4.29 5.12
N ALA A 16 3.92 -4.33 3.82
CA ALA A 16 2.57 -4.51 3.31
C ALA A 16 2.00 -5.91 3.63
N ALA A 17 2.86 -6.94 3.64
CA ALA A 17 2.48 -8.34 3.85
C ALA A 17 2.61 -8.84 5.32
N ARG A 18 3.13 -8.01 6.24
CA ARG A 18 3.29 -8.32 7.68
C ARG A 18 2.72 -7.21 8.56
N ARG A 19 1.43 -6.94 8.38
CA ARG A 19 0.65 -5.99 9.17
C ARG A 19 -0.02 -6.64 10.36
N GLY A 20 -0.21 -7.96 10.35
CA GLY A 20 -0.86 -8.70 11.44
C GLY A 20 -2.39 -8.77 11.30
N SER A 21 -2.91 -8.48 10.11
CA SER A 21 -4.32 -8.70 9.76
C SER A 21 -4.36 -9.43 8.42
N ARG A 22 -4.85 -10.68 8.44
CA ARG A 22 -4.84 -11.56 7.26
C ARG A 22 -5.49 -10.92 6.02
N GLU A 23 -6.55 -10.15 6.22
CA GLU A 23 -7.27 -9.46 5.14
C GLU A 23 -6.42 -8.33 4.53
N LEU A 24 -5.85 -7.47 5.38
CA LEU A 24 -4.95 -6.41 4.91
C LEU A 24 -3.67 -6.96 4.31
N ASP A 25 -3.11 -8.01 4.89
CA ASP A 25 -1.91 -8.69 4.39
C ASP A 25 -2.14 -9.24 2.98
N LEU A 26 -3.33 -9.78 2.70
CA LEU A 26 -3.70 -10.28 1.37
C LEU A 26 -3.95 -9.15 0.37
N LEU A 27 -4.73 -8.13 0.76
CA LEU A 27 -5.08 -7.01 -0.12
C LEU A 27 -3.85 -6.16 -0.45
N LEU A 28 -3.13 -5.71 0.58
CA LEU A 28 -1.95 -4.86 0.40
C LEU A 28 -0.76 -5.65 -0.12
N GLY A 29 -0.59 -6.91 0.28
CA GLY A 29 0.48 -7.77 -0.24
C GLY A 29 0.39 -7.92 -1.75
N ARG A 30 -0.77 -8.33 -2.29
CA ARG A 30 -0.94 -8.47 -3.75
C ARG A 30 -0.78 -7.16 -4.50
N TYR A 31 -1.35 -6.07 -3.98
CA TYR A 31 -1.20 -4.77 -4.59
C TYR A 31 0.26 -4.32 -4.60
N ALA A 32 0.98 -4.50 -3.49
CA ALA A 32 2.40 -4.15 -3.37
C ALA A 32 3.26 -4.96 -4.34
N GLU A 33 3.00 -6.25 -4.52
CA GLU A 33 3.77 -7.07 -5.47
C GLU A 33 3.68 -6.52 -6.89
N TYR A 34 2.48 -6.13 -7.33
CA TYR A 34 2.19 -5.63 -8.68
C TYR A 34 2.58 -4.16 -8.88
N ALA A 35 2.17 -3.28 -7.96
CA ALA A 35 2.31 -1.84 -8.13
C ALA A 35 3.73 -1.35 -7.84
N LEU A 36 4.45 -1.96 -6.89
CA LEU A 36 5.77 -1.48 -6.49
C LEU A 36 6.80 -1.54 -7.64
N GLU A 37 6.66 -2.48 -8.58
CA GLU A 37 7.57 -2.58 -9.75
C GLU A 37 7.37 -1.45 -10.76
N SER A 38 6.19 -0.84 -10.78
CA SER A 38 5.81 0.24 -11.71
C SER A 38 5.75 1.61 -11.04
N MET A 39 5.98 1.69 -9.73
CA MET A 39 5.98 2.92 -8.95
C MET A 39 7.30 3.67 -9.05
N ASN A 40 7.22 5.00 -9.17
CA ASN A 40 8.38 5.89 -9.09
C ASN A 40 8.76 6.19 -7.64
N GLU A 41 9.93 6.79 -7.42
CA GLU A 41 10.45 7.08 -6.07
C GLU A 41 9.47 7.86 -5.17
N ASN A 42 8.77 8.85 -5.73
CA ASN A 42 7.74 9.63 -5.01
C ASN A 42 6.56 8.75 -4.57
N GLU A 43 6.10 7.85 -5.45
CA GLU A 43 5.00 6.92 -5.14
C GLU A 43 5.42 5.90 -4.07
N LEU A 44 6.69 5.47 -4.10
CA LEU A 44 7.26 4.60 -3.07
C LEU A 44 7.35 5.31 -1.71
N GLU A 45 7.63 6.63 -1.69
CA GLU A 45 7.55 7.43 -0.46
C GLU A 45 6.12 7.54 0.06
N GLU A 46 5.16 7.86 -0.80
CA GLU A 46 3.75 7.96 -0.45
C GLU A 46 3.22 6.62 0.08
N PHE A 47 3.50 5.51 -0.61
CA PHE A 47 3.14 4.17 -0.15
C PHE A 47 3.83 3.82 1.16
N GLY A 48 5.10 4.18 1.32
CA GLY A 48 5.83 4.02 2.57
C GLY A 48 5.20 4.81 3.73
N ALA A 49 4.69 6.01 3.47
CA ALA A 49 3.96 6.82 4.43
C ALA A 49 2.61 6.21 4.79
N PHE A 50 1.87 5.74 3.79
CA PHE A 50 0.62 5.02 3.97
C PHE A 50 0.80 3.76 4.83
N LEU A 51 1.86 2.99 4.63
CA LEU A 51 2.14 1.80 5.44
C LEU A 51 2.45 2.13 6.91
N ARG A 52 2.83 3.37 7.26
CA ARG A 52 2.99 3.82 8.65
C ARG A 52 1.67 4.09 9.35
N CYS A 53 0.56 4.22 8.61
CA CYS A 53 -0.76 4.40 9.21
C CYS A 53 -1.22 3.12 9.94
N PRO A 54 -2.03 3.27 11.00
CA PRO A 54 -2.54 2.14 11.76
C PRO A 54 -3.48 1.26 10.92
N ASN A 55 -3.39 -0.05 11.12
CA ASN A 55 -4.23 -1.05 10.42
C ASN A 55 -5.74 -0.72 10.39
N PRO A 56 -6.41 -0.37 11.51
CA PRO A 56 -7.84 -0.09 11.48
C PRO A 56 -8.22 1.08 10.56
N LEU A 57 -7.34 2.08 10.45
CA LEU A 57 -7.54 3.24 9.57
C LEU A 57 -7.47 2.82 8.09
N ILE A 58 -6.46 2.04 7.75
CA ILE A 58 -6.28 1.54 6.39
C ILE A 58 -7.38 0.57 5.98
N GLN A 59 -7.82 -0.27 6.92
CA GLN A 59 -8.98 -1.12 6.71
C GLN A 59 -10.24 -0.29 6.45
N ALA A 60 -10.46 0.80 7.19
CA ALA A 60 -11.59 1.69 6.95
C ALA A 60 -11.55 2.31 5.54
N TRP A 61 -10.37 2.73 5.07
CA TRP A 61 -10.23 3.33 3.76
C TRP A 61 -10.40 2.34 2.60
N ILE A 62 -9.80 1.15 2.70
CA ILE A 62 -9.80 0.16 1.62
C ILE A 62 -11.10 -0.65 1.63
N VAL A 63 -11.50 -1.17 2.80
CA VAL A 63 -12.63 -2.12 2.93
C VAL A 63 -13.95 -1.38 3.07
N ASN A 64 -14.04 -0.39 3.98
CA ASN A 64 -15.28 0.36 4.18
C ASN A 64 -15.47 1.45 3.11
N GLY A 65 -14.44 1.74 2.33
CA GLY A 65 -14.50 2.69 1.22
C GLY A 65 -14.49 4.16 1.65
N ASP A 66 -13.94 4.46 2.82
CA ASP A 66 -13.87 5.80 3.38
C ASP A 66 -12.68 6.60 2.79
N ASP A 67 -12.55 6.66 1.46
CA ASP A 67 -11.40 7.28 0.79
C ASP A 67 -11.30 8.80 1.04
N ALA A 68 -12.40 9.45 1.41
CA ALA A 68 -12.42 10.87 1.78
C ALA A 68 -11.55 11.15 3.02
N ALA A 69 -11.48 10.23 3.98
CA ALA A 69 -10.66 10.39 5.18
C ALA A 69 -9.18 10.03 4.94
N ALA A 70 -8.83 9.48 3.78
CA ALA A 70 -7.45 9.15 3.43
C ALA A 70 -6.62 10.39 3.07
N GLY A 71 -7.26 11.55 2.88
CA GLY A 71 -6.57 12.83 2.65
C GLY A 71 -5.63 12.76 1.45
N GLU A 72 -4.33 12.93 1.70
CA GLU A 72 -3.28 12.79 0.67
C GLU A 72 -3.20 11.38 0.06
N PHE A 73 -3.56 10.33 0.81
CA PHE A 73 -3.54 8.95 0.33
C PHE A 73 -4.80 8.54 -0.44
N ARG A 74 -5.73 9.47 -0.69
CA ARG A 74 -7.02 9.18 -1.33
C ARG A 74 -6.84 8.51 -2.69
N GLU A 75 -5.93 9.03 -3.52
CA GLU A 75 -5.67 8.48 -4.85
C GLU A 75 -5.06 7.08 -4.75
N LEU A 76 -4.13 6.86 -3.81
CA LEU A 76 -3.55 5.54 -3.54
C LEU A 76 -4.62 4.53 -3.11
N VAL A 77 -5.47 4.88 -2.14
CA VAL A 77 -6.59 4.04 -1.67
C VAL A 77 -7.51 3.69 -2.83
N ARG A 78 -7.85 4.67 -3.68
CA ARG A 78 -8.69 4.45 -4.86
C ARG A 78 -8.05 3.46 -5.84
N ARG A 79 -6.74 3.58 -6.11
CA ARG A 79 -6.01 2.63 -6.96
C ARG A 79 -6.00 1.22 -6.38
N ILE A 80 -5.76 1.07 -5.08
CA ILE A 80 -5.80 -0.23 -4.40
C ILE A 80 -7.19 -0.86 -4.52
N ARG A 81 -8.25 -0.08 -4.26
CA ARG A 81 -9.63 -0.55 -4.38
C ARG A 81 -9.97 -0.96 -5.81
N MET A 82 -9.56 -0.18 -6.80
CA MET A 82 -9.76 -0.52 -8.22
C MET A 82 -9.03 -1.81 -8.63
N PHE A 83 -7.84 -2.06 -8.10
CA PHE A 83 -7.10 -3.30 -8.34
C PHE A 83 -7.83 -4.55 -7.82
N HIS A 84 -8.54 -4.43 -6.69
CA HIS A 84 -9.31 -5.54 -6.09
C HIS A 84 -10.78 -5.59 -6.49
N ALA A 85 -11.28 -4.61 -7.23
CA ALA A 85 -12.67 -4.56 -7.71
C ALA A 85 -12.90 -5.45 -8.96
N HIS A 86 -11.93 -6.30 -9.32
CA HIS A 86 -11.95 -7.21 -10.45
C HIS A 86 -11.88 -8.67 -9.96
#